data_AF-A0A3M1C2M3-F1
#
_entry.id   AF-A0A3M1C2M3-F1
#
_cell.length_a   1.000
_cell.length_b   1.000
_cell.length_c   1.000
_cell.angle_alpha   90.00
_cell.angle_beta   90.00
_cell.angle_gamma   90.00
#
_symmetry.space_group_name_H-M   'P 1'
#
loop_
_entity.id
_entity.type
_entity.pdbx_description
1 polymer ?
#
loop_
_entity_poly.entity_id
_entity_poly.type
_entity_poly.pdbx_seq_one_letter_code
_entity_poly.pdbx_strand_id
1 'polypeptide(L)'
;MILHEKESPVPANIKDKTWVLDEFCDLISILSRTWFHKRVYLVMKRRRWKEAGNTQQFSNTYTLHPEDNTGFEGLLKKTIEASLIRIKHVEMGL
;
A
#
# COMPACT_ATOMS: atom_id res chain seq x y z
N MET A 1 -4.12 4.28 11.60
CA MET A 1 -3.27 4.95 10.59
C MET A 1 -3.51 4.28 9.24
N ILE A 2 -3.71 5.06 8.17
CA ILE A 2 -3.97 4.51 6.83
C ILE A 2 -2.89 5.00 5.85
N LEU A 3 -2.30 4.07 5.11
CA LEU A 3 -1.35 4.33 4.04
C LEU A 3 -2.07 4.28 2.70
N HIS A 4 -1.79 5.26 1.86
CA HIS A 4 -2.25 5.30 0.49
C HIS A 4 -1.07 5.19 -0.45
N GLU A 5 -1.10 4.21 -1.34
CA GLU A 5 -0.17 4.15 -2.45
C GLU A 5 -0.34 5.38 -3.37
N LYS A 6 0.78 5.99 -3.76
CA LYS A 6 0.78 7.12 -4.70
C LYS A 6 0.45 6.63 -6.11
N GLU A 7 0.13 7.56 -7.01
CA GLU A 7 -0.20 7.29 -8.43
C GLU A 7 1.04 7.02 -9.29
N SER A 8 2.17 7.59 -8.88
CA SER A 8 3.45 7.52 -9.59
C SER A 8 4.11 6.13 -9.72
N PRO A 9 3.98 5.17 -8.78
CA PRO A 9 4.59 3.86 -8.90
C PRO A 9 3.71 2.93 -9.74
N VAL A 10 3.52 3.26 -11.02
CA VAL A 10 2.81 2.38 -11.96
C VAL A 10 3.61 1.10 -12.17
N PRO A 11 2.99 -0.11 -12.09
CA PRO A 11 3.66 -1.37 -12.33
C PRO A 11 4.41 -1.39 -13.67
N ALA A 12 5.64 -1.91 -13.68
CA ALA A 12 6.53 -1.86 -14.84
C ALA A 12 5.93 -2.49 -16.11
N ASN A 13 5.07 -3.49 -15.95
CA ASN A 13 4.38 -4.18 -17.04
C ASN A 13 3.32 -3.33 -17.76
N ILE A 14 2.89 -2.20 -17.19
CA ILE A 14 1.91 -1.30 -17.80
C ILE A 14 2.36 0.15 -17.86
N LYS A 15 3.58 0.47 -17.41
CA LYS A 15 4.09 1.83 -17.34
C LYS A 15 4.11 2.53 -18.71
N ASP A 16 4.38 1.77 -19.77
CA ASP A 16 4.45 2.28 -21.15
C ASP A 16 3.13 2.13 -21.93
N LYS A 17 2.06 1.69 -21.26
CA LYS A 17 0.74 1.45 -21.85
C LYS A 17 -0.25 2.52 -21.42
N THR A 18 -1.28 2.76 -22.23
CA THR A 18 -2.39 3.63 -21.84
C THR A 18 -3.24 2.92 -20.80
N TRP A 19 -3.25 3.43 -19.58
CA TRP A 19 -4.09 2.96 -18.49
C TRP A 19 -5.30 3.88 -18.30
N VAL A 20 -6.46 3.28 -17.96
CA VAL A 20 -7.77 3.97 -17.93
C VAL A 20 -8.45 3.94 -16.56
N LEU A 21 -7.93 3.12 -15.65
CA LEU A 21 -8.49 2.97 -14.32
C LEU A 21 -7.36 3.10 -13.31
N ASP A 22 -7.62 3.88 -12.26
CA ASP A 22 -6.71 4.13 -11.14
C ASP A 22 -7.54 4.16 -9.85
N GLU A 23 -7.87 2.97 -9.35
CA GLU A 23 -8.65 2.75 -8.14
C GLU A 23 -7.80 2.12 -7.04
N PHE A 24 -8.37 1.85 -5.87
CA PHE A 24 -7.70 1.10 -4.81
C PHE A 24 -8.15 -0.37 -4.78
N CYS A 25 -7.20 -1.27 -4.52
CA CYS A 25 -7.49 -2.65 -4.13
C CYS A 25 -8.17 -2.72 -2.76
N ASP A 26 -8.63 -3.93 -2.42
CA ASP A 26 -9.11 -4.25 -1.08
C ASP A 26 -8.09 -3.87 0.00
N LEU A 27 -8.61 -3.45 1.14
CA LEU A 27 -7.84 -2.97 2.26
C LEU A 27 -7.01 -4.11 2.85
N ILE A 28 -5.69 -3.93 2.88
CA ILE A 28 -4.81 -4.86 3.59
C ILE A 28 -4.61 -4.32 5.00
N SER A 29 -4.96 -5.11 6.01
CA SER A 29 -4.69 -4.78 7.41
C SER A 29 -3.62 -5.71 7.99
N ILE A 30 -2.56 -5.11 8.53
CA ILE A 30 -1.46 -5.85 9.17
C ILE A 30 -1.47 -5.47 10.65
N LEU A 31 -1.54 -6.48 11.52
CA LEU A 31 -1.40 -6.29 12.96
C LEU A 31 0.04 -5.87 13.25
N SER A 32 0.24 -4.64 13.72
CA SER A 32 1.58 -4.08 13.95
C SER A 32 2.10 -4.47 15.34
N ARG A 33 1.33 -4.17 16.39
CA ARG A 33 1.63 -4.55 17.77
C ARG A 33 0.36 -4.42 18.63
N THR A 34 0.31 -5.15 19.73
CA THR A 34 -0.59 -4.87 20.86
C THR A 34 0.07 -3.82 21.76
N TRP A 35 -0.36 -2.56 21.67
CA TRP A 35 0.10 -1.51 22.58
C TRP A 35 -0.91 -1.41 23.73
N PHE A 36 -0.49 -1.72 24.97
CA PHE A 36 -1.34 -1.65 26.17
C PHE A 36 -2.72 -2.33 25.98
N HIS A 37 -2.73 -3.57 25.47
CA HIS A 37 -3.93 -4.36 25.13
C HIS A 37 -4.84 -3.81 24.01
N LYS A 38 -4.49 -2.70 23.36
CA LYS A 38 -5.16 -2.25 22.14
C LYS A 38 -4.44 -2.81 20.92
N ARG A 39 -5.19 -3.45 20.01
CA ARG A 39 -4.65 -3.92 18.73
C ARG A 39 -4.47 -2.72 17.81
N VAL A 40 -3.23 -2.46 17.39
CA VAL A 40 -2.94 -1.42 16.41
C VAL A 40 -2.79 -2.06 15.04
N TYR A 41 -3.64 -1.66 14.11
CA TYR A 41 -3.62 -2.10 12.73
C TYR A 41 -2.97 -1.04 11.85
N LEU A 42 -2.07 -1.48 10.98
CA LEU A 42 -1.71 -0.76 9.78
C LEU A 42 -2.71 -1.10 8.69
N VAL A 43 -3.33 -0.09 8.09
CA VAL A 43 -4.18 -0.29 6.92
C VAL A 43 -3.47 0.28 5.70
N MET A 44 -3.33 -0.51 4.65
CA MET A 44 -2.76 -0.09 3.37
C MET A 44 -3.80 -0.18 2.27
N LYS A 45 -3.97 0.93 1.55
CA LYS A 45 -4.73 1.05 0.30
C LYS A 45 -3.73 1.00 -0.86
N ARG A 46 -3.64 -0.15 -1.50
CA ARG A 46 -2.83 -0.32 -2.72
C ARG A 46 -3.60 0.15 -3.94
N ARG A 47 -2.93 0.70 -4.94
CA ARG A 47 -3.55 1.10 -6.20
C ARG A 47 -3.73 -0.08 -7.14
N ARG A 48 -4.69 0.10 -8.03
CA ARG A 48 -5.11 -0.84 -9.05
C ARG A 48 -5.21 -0.09 -10.35
N TRP A 49 -4.44 -0.56 -11.32
CA TRP A 49 -4.41 -0.03 -12.67
C TRP A 49 -5.04 -1.01 -13.64
N LYS A 50 -5.60 -0.48 -14.74
CA LYS A 50 -6.17 -1.27 -15.83
C LYS A 50 -5.75 -0.68 -17.16
N GLU A 51 -5.31 -1.53 -18.09
CA GLU A 51 -4.99 -1.14 -19.46
C GLU A 51 -6.26 -0.83 -20.26
N ALA A 52 -6.21 0.19 -21.12
CA ALA A 52 -7.31 0.58 -22.00
C ALA A 52 -7.75 -0.60 -22.88
N GLY A 53 -9.05 -0.92 -22.89
CA GLY A 53 -9.60 -1.99 -23.74
C GLY A 53 -9.30 -3.42 -23.28
N ASN A 54 -8.56 -3.61 -22.19
CA ASN A 54 -8.28 -4.92 -21.59
C ASN A 54 -9.14 -5.12 -20.34
N THR A 55 -9.45 -6.37 -19.96
CA THR A 55 -10.08 -6.70 -18.67
C THR A 55 -9.06 -6.95 -17.55
N GLN A 56 -7.78 -7.13 -17.91
CA GLN A 56 -6.71 -7.43 -16.97
C GLN A 56 -6.38 -6.23 -16.06
N GLN A 57 -6.23 -6.52 -14.77
CA GLN A 57 -5.94 -5.54 -13.72
C GLN A 57 -4.54 -5.79 -13.16
N PHE A 58 -3.87 -4.70 -12.77
CA PHE A 58 -2.50 -4.70 -12.29
C PHE A 58 -2.42 -3.96 -10.96
N SER A 59 -1.54 -4.42 -10.06
CA SER A 59 -1.28 -3.77 -8.78
C SER A 59 0.13 -4.12 -8.34
N ASN A 60 0.76 -3.28 -7.52
CA ASN A 60 2.07 -3.57 -6.98
C ASN A 60 2.02 -4.65 -5.89
N THR A 61 3.08 -5.46 -5.85
CA THR A 61 3.30 -6.47 -4.82
C THR A 61 4.37 -5.97 -3.87
N TYR A 62 4.10 -6.10 -2.57
CA TYR A 62 5.00 -5.71 -1.50
C TYR A 62 5.35 -6.96 -0.71
N THR A 63 6.63 -7.34 -0.69
CA THR A 63 7.10 -8.49 0.08
C THR A 63 7.51 -8.02 1.48
N LEU A 64 6.91 -8.64 2.51
CA LEU A 64 7.31 -8.42 3.90
C LEU A 64 8.38 -9.45 4.24
N HIS A 65 9.63 -9.03 4.36
CA HIS A 65 10.71 -9.93 4.74
C HIS A 65 10.72 -10.16 6.26
N PRO A 66 10.63 -11.41 6.75
CA PRO A 66 10.63 -11.71 8.19
C PRO A 66 11.94 -11.32 8.90
N GLU A 67 13.03 -11.29 8.14
CA GLU A 67 14.40 -11.02 8.61
C GLU A 67 14.75 -9.54 8.71
N ASP A 68 13.89 -8.64 8.21
CA ASP A 68 13.91 -7.23 8.60
C ASP A 68 13.36 -7.13 10.04
N ASN A 69 14.17 -7.47 11.06
CA ASN A 69 13.86 -7.39 12.50
C ASN A 69 13.40 -5.99 12.99
N THR A 70 13.33 -5.00 12.09
CA THR A 70 12.64 -3.72 12.26
C THR A 70 11.11 -3.81 12.24
N GLY A 71 10.52 -4.96 11.87
CA GLY A 71 9.08 -5.12 11.80
C GLY A 71 8.40 -4.05 10.91
N PHE A 72 7.15 -3.73 11.24
CA PHE A 72 6.30 -2.72 10.60
C PHE A 72 6.98 -1.35 10.33
N GLU A 73 7.92 -0.94 11.19
CA GLU A 73 8.65 0.32 11.04
C GLU A 73 9.61 0.30 9.85
N GLY A 74 10.23 -0.85 9.57
CA GLY A 74 11.13 -1.03 8.43
C GLY A 74 10.42 -0.89 7.09
N LEU A 75 9.23 -1.47 6.96
CA LEU A 75 8.39 -1.33 5.77
C LEU A 75 7.97 0.12 5.56
N LEU A 76 7.47 0.77 6.62
CA LEU A 76 7.09 2.18 6.57
C LEU A 76 8.25 3.05 6.11
N LYS A 77 9.42 2.89 6.74
CA LYS A 77 10.61 3.66 6.45
C LYS A 77 11.04 3.47 5.00
N LYS A 78 11.24 2.22 4.54
CA LYS A 78 11.63 1.93 3.14
C LYS A 78 10.61 2.46 2.13
N THR A 79 9.31 2.31 2.40
CA THR A 79 8.25 2.67 1.45
C THR A 79 8.02 4.19 1.41
N ILE A 80 8.22 4.91 2.52
CA ILE A 80 8.21 6.38 2.60
C ILE A 80 9.48 6.97 1.96
N GLU A 81 10.65 6.40 2.25
CA GLU A 81 11.93 6.82 1.66
C GLU A 81 11.92 6.63 0.14
N ALA A 82 11.43 5.48 -0.34
CA ALA A 82 11.17 5.24 -1.76
C ALA A 82 9.99 6.06 -2.31
N SER A 83 9.35 6.88 -1.48
CA SER A 83 8.26 7.78 -1.85
C SER A 83 7.06 7.07 -2.49
N LEU A 84 6.84 5.78 -2.20
CA LEU A 84 5.78 4.97 -2.82
C LEU A 84 4.41 5.18 -2.16
N ILE A 85 4.39 5.54 -0.87
CA ILE A 85 3.17 5.72 -0.08
C ILE A 85 3.08 7.12 0.53
N ARG A 86 1.84 7.55 0.79
CA ARG A 86 1.51 8.72 1.63
C ARG A 86 0.79 8.24 2.87
N ILE A 87 1.23 8.71 4.04
CA ILE A 87 0.49 8.52 5.29
C ILE A 87 -0.67 9.53 5.30
N LYS A 88 -1.90 9.04 5.49
CA LYS A 88 -3.01 9.88 5.91
C LYS A 88 -3.34 9.52 7.36
N HIS A 89 -3.30 10.53 8.23
CA HIS A 89 -3.93 10.40 9.53
C HIS A 89 -5.43 10.34 9.29
N VAL A 90 -6.05 9.27 9.77
CA VAL A 90 -7.50 9.10 9.74
C VAL A 90 -7.89 8.84 11.19
N GLU A 91 -8.57 9.81 11.78
CA GLU A 91 -9.24 9.61 13.06
C GLU A 91 -10.32 8.55 12.81
N MET A 92 -10.16 7.38 13.43
CA MET A 92 -11.24 6.41 13.44
C MET A 92 -12.20 6.89 14.53
N GLY A 93 -13.28 7.56 14.11
CA GLY A 93 -14.42 7.83 14.98
C GLY A 93 -14.95 6.51 15.53
N LEU A 94 -15.12 6.47 16.85
CA LEU A 94 -15.75 5.36 17.57
C LEU A 94 -17.25 5.29 17.26
#